data_AF-J3JXA0-F1
#
_entry.id   AF-J3JXA0-F1
#
_cell.length_a   1.000
_cell.length_b   1.000
_cell.length_c   1.000
_cell.angle_alpha   90.00
_cell.angle_beta   90.00
_cell.angle_gamma   90.00
#
_symmetry.space_group_name_H-M   'P 1'
#
loop_
_entity.id
_entity.type
_entity.pdbx_description
1 polymer ?
#
loop_
_entity_poly.entity_id
_entity_poly.type
_entity_poly.pdbx_seq_one_letter_code
_entity_poly.pdbx_strand_id
1 'polypeptide(L)'
;MEWPSKNIPFGGILHPARANYSPETHQFIKVLMEESKLSMMQRKSINYSLRNGQPLPTSINSSRQKRSQIPEVTIRPGSSRRRSRNDIISSGAYEREPFRPTYPVIDREKEKVKLANKMAYNRDIEVKKSRVIKKIEIDGVKEQGNRFDQLIEEIKEREQWLKEMEQIGHAEKYRLIIQQQIQNKVREMQKLKSAGDN
;
A
#
# COMPACT_ATOMS: atom_id res chain seq x y z
N MET A 1 -48.67 21.79 -28.34
CA MET A 1 -47.64 21.49 -27.32
C MET A 1 -46.30 21.77 -27.96
N GLU A 2 -45.85 23.04 -27.87
CA GLU A 2 -44.60 23.49 -28.50
C GLU A 2 -43.43 23.06 -27.62
N TRP A 3 -42.50 22.30 -28.22
CA TRP A 3 -41.27 21.82 -27.59
C TRP A 3 -40.26 23.01 -27.53
N PRO A 4 -39.26 23.03 -26.61
CA PRO A 4 -38.76 24.24 -25.97
C PRO A 4 -37.95 25.20 -26.87
N SER A 5 -37.74 24.90 -28.14
CA SER A 5 -37.50 25.89 -29.21
C SER A 5 -37.56 25.23 -30.59
N LYS A 6 -37.84 25.99 -31.66
CA LYS A 6 -37.81 25.53 -33.07
C LYS A 6 -36.43 25.02 -33.52
N ASN A 7 -35.37 25.35 -32.79
CA ASN A 7 -33.99 25.12 -33.21
C ASN A 7 -33.36 23.85 -32.61
N ILE A 8 -34.07 23.15 -31.72
CA ILE A 8 -33.58 21.89 -31.15
C ILE A 8 -34.28 20.75 -31.89
N PRO A 9 -33.54 19.88 -32.61
CA PRO A 9 -34.15 18.75 -33.29
C PRO A 9 -34.77 17.79 -32.28
N PHE A 10 -35.91 17.19 -32.63
CA PHE A 10 -36.48 16.09 -31.87
C PHE A 10 -35.54 14.88 -31.95
N GLY A 11 -34.78 14.64 -30.88
CA GLY A 11 -33.90 13.48 -30.76
C GLY A 11 -32.46 13.83 -30.41
N GLY A 12 -31.84 12.99 -29.57
CA GLY A 12 -30.44 13.07 -29.19
C GLY A 12 -30.11 12.05 -28.09
N ILE A 13 -28.84 11.98 -27.67
CA ILE A 13 -28.38 11.06 -26.61
C ILE A 13 -29.18 11.22 -25.30
N LEU A 14 -29.66 12.44 -25.04
CA LEU A 14 -30.43 12.78 -23.82
C LEU A 14 -31.95 12.82 -24.03
N HIS A 15 -32.43 12.63 -25.26
CA HIS A 15 -33.86 12.68 -25.60
C HIS A 15 -34.18 11.56 -26.61
N PRO A 16 -34.64 10.39 -26.17
CA PRO A 16 -34.99 9.31 -27.08
C PRO A 16 -36.19 9.70 -27.96
N ALA A 17 -36.27 9.08 -29.13
CA ALA A 17 -37.43 9.23 -30.02
C ALA A 17 -38.72 8.85 -29.28
N ARG A 18 -39.77 9.65 -29.45
CA ARG A 18 -41.08 9.38 -28.85
C ARG A 18 -41.77 8.24 -29.60
N ALA A 19 -42.32 7.29 -28.86
CA ALA A 19 -43.19 6.25 -29.41
C ALA A 19 -44.57 6.86 -29.71
N ASN A 20 -45.05 6.67 -30.94
CA ASN A 20 -46.40 7.06 -31.34
C ASN A 20 -47.32 5.85 -31.22
N TYR A 21 -48.37 5.96 -30.40
CA TYR A 21 -49.36 4.92 -30.21
C TYR A 21 -50.65 5.26 -30.97
N SER A 22 -51.16 4.32 -31.76
CA SER A 22 -52.47 4.46 -32.40
C SER A 22 -53.58 4.51 -31.34
N PRO A 23 -54.70 5.23 -31.58
CA PRO A 23 -55.85 5.22 -30.68
C PRO A 23 -56.38 3.80 -30.41
N GLU A 24 -56.33 2.92 -31.41
CA GLU A 24 -56.68 1.50 -31.27
C GLU A 24 -55.74 0.78 -30.28
N THR A 25 -54.44 1.06 -30.35
CA THR A 25 -53.44 0.51 -29.43
C THR A 25 -53.67 0.97 -27.99
N HIS A 26 -54.11 2.22 -27.78
CA HIS A 26 -54.46 2.71 -26.44
C HIS A 26 -55.64 1.95 -25.84
N GLN A 27 -56.69 1.70 -26.64
CA GLN A 27 -57.84 0.91 -26.22
C GLN A 27 -57.44 -0.53 -25.90
N PHE A 28 -56.65 -1.15 -26.77
CA PHE A 28 -56.16 -2.51 -26.55
C PHE A 28 -55.33 -2.64 -25.27
N ILE A 29 -54.38 -1.72 -25.03
CA ILE A 29 -53.56 -1.73 -23.81
C ILE A 29 -54.42 -1.49 -22.56
N LYS A 30 -55.48 -0.67 -22.65
CA LYS A 30 -56.40 -0.46 -21.53
C LYS A 30 -57.13 -1.75 -21.16
N VAL A 31 -57.66 -2.49 -22.15
CA VAL A 31 -58.30 -3.80 -21.93
C VAL A 31 -57.29 -4.78 -21.32
N LEU A 32 -56.09 -4.87 -21.88
CA LEU A 32 -55.02 -5.70 -21.32
C LEU A 32 -54.69 -5.35 -19.88
N MET A 33 -54.65 -4.07 -19.52
CA MET A 33 -54.42 -3.64 -18.15
C MET A 33 -55.57 -4.02 -17.22
N GLU A 34 -56.82 -4.00 -17.68
CA GLU A 34 -57.99 -4.39 -16.90
C GLU A 34 -58.03 -5.91 -16.65
N GLU A 35 -57.71 -6.70 -17.67
CA GLU A 35 -57.68 -8.17 -17.60
C GLU A 35 -56.45 -8.71 -16.87
N SER A 36 -55.31 -8.03 -16.99
CA SER A 36 -54.10 -8.40 -16.26
C SER A 36 -54.15 -7.90 -14.81
N LYS A 37 -53.79 -8.78 -13.86
CA LYS A 37 -53.73 -8.45 -12.42
C LYS A 37 -52.49 -7.59 -12.07
N LEU A 38 -52.28 -6.48 -12.78
CA LEU A 38 -51.15 -5.55 -12.55
C LEU A 38 -51.33 -4.73 -11.26
N SER A 39 -50.21 -4.48 -10.57
CA SER A 39 -50.13 -3.55 -9.45
C SER A 39 -50.45 -2.11 -9.87
N MET A 40 -50.99 -1.31 -8.95
CA MET A 40 -51.29 0.11 -9.18
C MET A 40 -50.07 0.90 -9.67
N MET A 41 -48.87 0.55 -9.20
CA MET A 41 -47.63 1.20 -9.65
C MET A 41 -47.31 0.87 -11.12
N GLN A 42 -47.50 -0.38 -11.53
CA GLN A 42 -47.30 -0.80 -12.93
C GLN A 42 -48.32 -0.12 -13.84
N ARG A 43 -49.60 -0.07 -13.42
CA ARG A 43 -50.66 0.63 -14.14
C ARG A 43 -50.35 2.12 -14.34
N LYS A 44 -49.85 2.79 -13.29
CA LYS A 44 -49.42 4.19 -13.38
C LYS A 44 -48.24 4.38 -14.32
N SER A 45 -47.25 3.49 -14.28
CA SER A 45 -46.08 3.54 -15.16
C SER A 45 -46.46 3.37 -16.63
N ILE A 46 -47.31 2.39 -16.95
CA ILE A 46 -47.78 2.17 -18.34
C ILE A 46 -48.57 3.38 -18.84
N ASN A 47 -49.51 3.89 -18.05
CA ASN A 47 -50.28 5.08 -18.41
C ASN A 47 -49.40 6.33 -18.60
N TYR A 48 -48.35 6.47 -17.80
CA TYR A 48 -47.38 7.55 -17.94
C TYR A 48 -46.62 7.44 -19.27
N SER A 49 -46.16 6.23 -19.64
CA SER A 49 -45.50 6.01 -20.92
C SER A 49 -46.40 6.33 -22.11
N LEU A 50 -47.67 5.89 -22.07
CA LEU A 50 -48.65 6.18 -23.12
C LEU A 50 -48.90 7.68 -23.30
N ARG A 51 -49.06 8.43 -22.20
CA ARG A 51 -49.30 9.89 -22.25
C ARG A 51 -48.12 10.70 -22.77
N ASN A 52 -46.90 10.28 -22.43
CA ASN A 52 -45.68 11.02 -22.77
C ASN A 52 -45.02 10.54 -24.07
N GLY A 53 -45.63 9.57 -24.76
CA GLY A 53 -45.07 8.93 -25.93
C GLY A 53 -43.71 8.29 -25.64
N GLN A 54 -43.55 7.67 -24.48
CA GLN A 54 -42.37 6.87 -24.17
C GLN A 54 -42.63 5.41 -24.57
N PRO A 55 -41.60 4.65 -24.98
CA PRO A 55 -41.76 3.22 -25.24
C PRO A 55 -42.36 2.50 -24.01
N LEU A 56 -43.15 1.45 -24.24
CA LEU A 56 -43.64 0.60 -23.16
C LEU A 56 -42.43 0.00 -22.42
N PRO A 57 -42.50 -0.17 -21.08
CA PRO A 57 -41.43 -0.83 -20.35
C PRO A 57 -41.24 -2.23 -20.93
N THR A 58 -40.06 -2.51 -21.47
CA THR A 58 -39.70 -3.86 -21.89
C THR A 58 -39.71 -4.74 -20.64
N SER A 59 -40.36 -5.90 -20.72
CA SER A 59 -40.31 -6.90 -19.65
C SER A 59 -38.86 -7.33 -19.49
N ILE A 60 -38.16 -6.66 -18.58
CA ILE A 60 -36.93 -7.15 -18.01
C ILE A 60 -37.45 -8.25 -17.08
N ASN A 61 -37.54 -9.48 -17.61
CA ASN A 61 -37.22 -10.65 -16.80
C ASN A 61 -36.09 -10.20 -15.90
N SER A 62 -36.29 -10.26 -14.59
CA SER A 62 -35.33 -9.88 -13.56
C SER A 62 -34.01 -10.62 -13.79
N SER A 63 -33.23 -10.22 -14.79
CA SER A 63 -31.80 -10.23 -14.73
C SER A 63 -31.58 -9.24 -13.62
N ARG A 64 -31.54 -9.78 -12.40
CA ARG A 64 -30.59 -9.47 -11.35
C ARG A 64 -29.55 -8.53 -11.94
N GLN A 65 -29.91 -7.26 -12.11
CA GLN A 65 -28.96 -6.23 -12.43
C GLN A 65 -28.13 -6.30 -11.19
N LYS A 66 -26.95 -6.92 -11.32
CA LYS A 66 -25.92 -6.88 -10.31
C LYS A 66 -25.84 -5.40 -10.06
N ARG A 67 -26.46 -4.92 -8.97
CA ARG A 67 -26.26 -3.57 -8.49
C ARG A 67 -24.76 -3.46 -8.59
N SER A 68 -24.28 -2.57 -9.45
CA SER A 68 -22.87 -2.21 -9.41
C SER A 68 -22.56 -2.08 -7.93
N GLN A 69 -21.50 -2.75 -7.48
CA GLN A 69 -21.05 -2.72 -6.09
C GLN A 69 -20.68 -1.26 -5.79
N ILE A 70 -21.68 -0.40 -5.70
CA ILE A 70 -21.58 0.95 -5.21
C ILE A 70 -21.26 0.67 -3.75
N PRO A 71 -20.04 0.98 -3.29
CA PRO A 71 -19.70 0.77 -1.90
C PRO A 71 -20.79 1.46 -1.11
N GLU A 72 -21.39 0.72 -0.18
CA GLU A 72 -22.38 1.28 0.73
C GLU A 72 -21.72 2.50 1.36
N VAL A 73 -22.24 3.69 1.04
CA VAL A 73 -21.76 4.94 1.62
C VAL A 73 -22.21 4.89 3.07
N THR A 74 -21.39 4.25 3.92
CA THR A 74 -21.63 4.06 5.35
C THR A 74 -21.66 5.39 6.10
N ILE A 75 -21.11 6.43 5.49
CA ILE A 75 -21.06 7.78 6.04
C ILE A 75 -22.20 8.58 5.39
N ARG A 76 -23.34 8.65 6.07
CA ARG A 76 -24.35 9.67 5.75
C ARG A 76 -23.65 11.03 5.76
N PRO A 77 -23.85 11.91 4.76
CA PRO A 77 -23.29 13.25 4.82
C PRO A 77 -23.75 13.89 6.14
N GLY A 78 -22.78 14.13 7.02
CA GLY A 78 -23.03 14.71 8.33
C GLY A 78 -23.77 16.03 8.19
N SER A 79 -24.59 16.35 9.19
CA SER A 79 -25.34 17.60 9.35
C SER A 79 -24.65 18.81 8.71
N SER A 80 -25.42 19.71 8.10
CA SER A 80 -24.98 20.96 7.42
C SER A 80 -24.25 21.97 8.33
N ARG A 81 -23.86 21.56 9.53
CA ARG A 81 -23.21 22.38 10.54
C ARG A 81 -21.72 22.57 10.22
N ARG A 82 -21.21 23.77 10.50
CA ARG A 82 -19.80 24.11 10.33
C ARG A 82 -18.94 23.26 11.28
N ARG A 83 -17.85 22.69 10.75
CA ARG A 83 -16.84 21.94 11.52
C ARG A 83 -16.11 22.87 12.50
N SER A 84 -15.66 22.33 13.64
CA SER A 84 -14.80 23.10 14.56
C SER A 84 -13.39 23.27 13.98
N ARG A 85 -12.63 24.26 14.48
CA ARG A 85 -11.24 24.47 14.04
C ARG A 85 -10.38 23.22 14.25
N ASN A 86 -10.55 22.54 15.38
CA ASN A 86 -9.80 21.33 15.70
C ASN A 86 -10.11 20.21 14.69
N ASP A 87 -11.38 20.04 14.29
CA ASP A 87 -11.78 19.03 13.30
C ASP A 87 -11.19 19.30 11.91
N ILE A 88 -11.03 20.58 11.56
CA ILE A 88 -10.44 20.98 10.27
C ILE A 88 -8.94 20.67 10.29
N ILE A 89 -8.25 20.99 11.39
CA ILE A 89 -6.82 20.69 11.55
C ILE A 89 -6.60 19.16 11.57
N SER A 90 -7.39 18.41 12.34
CA SER A 90 -7.25 16.95 12.44
C SER A 90 -7.57 16.24 11.12
N SER A 91 -8.40 16.84 10.27
CA SER A 91 -8.67 16.31 8.92
C SER A 91 -7.52 16.47 7.93
N GLY A 92 -6.42 17.12 8.31
CA GLY A 92 -5.28 17.38 7.43
C GLY A 92 -5.59 18.41 6.32
N ALA A 93 -6.65 19.20 6.45
CA ALA A 93 -7.10 20.13 5.40
C ALA A 93 -6.07 21.23 5.06
N TYR A 94 -5.15 21.51 5.99
CA TYR A 94 -4.07 22.47 5.80
C TYR A 94 -2.75 21.82 5.36
N GLU A 95 -2.68 20.48 5.33
CA GLU A 95 -1.50 19.77 4.86
C GLU A 95 -1.40 19.92 3.35
N ARG A 96 -0.21 20.26 2.87
CA ARG A 96 0.05 20.39 1.43
C ARG A 96 0.08 19.00 0.81
N GLU A 97 -0.73 18.78 -0.23
CA GLU A 97 -0.74 17.50 -0.94
C GLU A 97 0.68 17.16 -1.43
N PRO A 98 1.21 15.97 -1.09
CA PRO A 98 2.52 15.56 -1.59
C PRO A 98 2.43 15.33 -3.09
N PHE A 99 3.48 15.74 -3.82
CA PHE A 99 3.56 15.49 -5.25
C PHE A 99 3.50 13.97 -5.53
N ARG A 100 2.54 13.57 -6.36
CA ARG A 100 2.43 12.21 -6.88
C ARG A 100 2.48 12.26 -8.41
N PRO A 101 3.29 11.41 -9.06
CA PRO A 101 3.31 11.35 -10.52
C PRO A 101 1.93 11.00 -11.08
N THR A 102 1.52 11.67 -12.16
CA THR A 102 0.26 11.36 -12.88
C THR A 102 0.34 10.01 -13.60
N TYR A 103 1.56 9.56 -13.92
CA TYR A 103 1.79 8.29 -14.57
C TYR A 103 2.01 7.18 -13.52
N PRO A 104 1.63 5.93 -13.83
CA PRO A 104 1.91 4.81 -12.94
C PRO A 104 3.41 4.66 -12.74
N VAL A 105 3.86 4.66 -11.49
CA VAL A 105 5.26 4.39 -11.15
C VAL A 105 5.55 2.93 -11.50
N ILE A 106 6.29 2.71 -12.58
CA ILE A 106 6.74 1.39 -12.98
C ILE A 106 7.86 0.98 -12.01
N ASP A 107 7.74 -0.21 -11.45
CA ASP A 107 8.79 -0.78 -10.61
C ASP A 107 10.04 -1.04 -11.45
N ARG A 108 11.03 -0.15 -11.31
CA ARG A 108 12.30 -0.20 -12.04
C ARG A 108 13.03 -1.52 -11.83
N GLU A 109 12.87 -2.18 -10.69
CA GLU A 109 13.52 -3.47 -10.45
C GLU A 109 12.87 -4.58 -11.26
N LYS A 110 11.53 -4.58 -11.37
CA LYS A 110 10.81 -5.53 -12.22
C LYS A 110 11.17 -5.38 -13.69
N GLU A 111 11.26 -4.15 -14.19
CA GLU A 111 11.66 -3.90 -15.58
C GLU A 111 13.10 -4.32 -15.86
N LYS A 112 14.04 -4.10 -14.91
CA LYS A 112 15.41 -4.61 -15.03
C LYS A 112 15.43 -6.14 -15.10
N VAL A 113 14.68 -6.82 -14.25
CA VAL A 113 14.59 -8.28 -14.25
C VAL A 113 13.99 -8.79 -15.56
N LYS A 114 12.88 -8.19 -16.00
CA LYS A 114 12.22 -8.49 -17.27
C LYS A 114 13.19 -8.35 -18.45
N LEU A 115 13.90 -7.22 -18.52
CA LEU A 115 14.91 -6.98 -19.55
C LEU A 115 16.04 -8.01 -19.50
N ALA A 116 16.56 -8.33 -18.31
CA ALA A 116 17.60 -9.34 -18.14
C ALA A 116 17.15 -10.72 -18.64
N ASN A 117 15.91 -11.12 -18.32
CA ASN A 117 15.35 -12.40 -18.76
C ASN A 117 15.14 -12.42 -20.28
N LYS A 118 14.68 -11.31 -20.85
CA LYS A 118 14.56 -11.16 -22.30
C LYS A 118 15.92 -11.22 -23.00
N MET A 119 16.96 -10.60 -22.45
CA MET A 119 18.31 -10.68 -23.03
C MET A 119 18.91 -12.08 -22.93
N ALA A 120 18.72 -12.77 -21.81
CA ALA A 120 19.29 -14.09 -21.57
C ALA A 120 18.55 -15.22 -22.29
N TYR A 121 17.21 -15.17 -22.31
CA TYR A 121 16.36 -16.28 -22.75
C TYR A 121 15.44 -15.92 -23.92
N ASN A 122 15.41 -14.65 -24.35
CA ASN A 122 14.46 -14.13 -25.34
C ASN A 122 12.98 -14.33 -24.97
N ARG A 123 12.70 -14.53 -23.68
CA ARG A 123 11.36 -14.66 -23.10
C ARG A 123 11.33 -14.10 -21.68
N ASP A 124 10.19 -13.56 -21.29
CA ASP A 124 9.98 -13.04 -19.94
C ASP A 124 9.65 -14.19 -18.99
N ILE A 125 10.67 -14.75 -18.34
CA ILE A 125 10.52 -15.83 -17.34
C ILE A 125 10.64 -15.22 -15.95
N GLU A 126 9.73 -15.54 -15.03
CA GLU A 126 9.93 -15.20 -13.63
C GLU A 126 10.95 -16.17 -13.00
N VAL A 127 12.24 -15.82 -13.11
CA VAL A 127 13.29 -16.57 -12.42
C VAL A 127 13.13 -16.37 -10.92
N LYS A 128 12.62 -17.39 -10.23
CA LYS A 128 12.67 -17.44 -8.77
C LYS A 128 14.13 -17.42 -8.37
N LYS A 129 14.61 -16.29 -7.82
CA LYS A 129 15.97 -16.17 -7.30
C LYS A 129 16.19 -17.34 -6.35
N SER A 130 17.10 -18.25 -6.69
CA SER A 130 17.49 -19.33 -5.79
C SER A 130 17.92 -18.67 -4.49
N ARG A 131 17.40 -19.14 -3.35
CA ARG A 131 17.85 -18.65 -2.06
C ARG A 131 19.35 -18.89 -2.01
N VAL A 132 20.13 -17.83 -2.17
CA VAL A 132 21.56 -17.90 -1.91
C VAL A 132 21.63 -18.15 -0.42
N ILE A 133 21.91 -19.40 -0.06
CA ILE A 133 22.34 -19.73 1.30
C ILE A 133 23.64 -18.94 1.44
N LYS A 134 23.55 -17.73 1.99
CA LYS A 134 24.74 -17.03 2.45
C LYS A 134 25.35 -18.01 3.45
N LYS A 135 26.45 -18.65 3.07
CA LYS A 135 27.36 -19.19 4.08
C LYS A 135 27.57 -18.02 5.02
N ILE A 136 27.12 -18.19 6.26
CA ILE A 136 27.57 -17.33 7.33
C ILE A 136 29.06 -17.62 7.34
N GLU A 137 29.84 -16.78 6.67
CA GLU A 137 31.25 -16.66 6.95
C GLU A 137 31.25 -16.20 8.40
N ILE A 138 31.48 -17.17 9.30
CA ILE A 138 31.71 -16.89 10.70
C ILE A 138 33.05 -16.16 10.70
N ASP A 139 33.01 -14.86 10.46
CA ASP A 139 34.14 -13.98 10.65
C ASP A 139 34.57 -14.13 12.11
N GLY A 140 35.65 -14.87 12.31
CA GLY A 140 36.41 -14.84 13.55
C GLY A 140 36.00 -15.86 14.62
N VAL A 141 35.87 -17.15 14.28
CA VAL A 141 36.52 -18.12 15.18
C VAL A 141 38.02 -18.00 14.91
N LYS A 142 38.62 -16.90 15.37
CA LYS A 142 40.05 -16.94 15.68
C LYS A 142 40.13 -18.10 16.67
N GLU A 143 40.85 -19.17 16.30
CA GLU A 143 41.27 -20.16 17.29
C GLU A 143 41.76 -19.35 18.48
N GLN A 144 41.00 -19.40 19.57
CA GLN A 144 41.36 -18.65 20.76
C GLN A 144 42.70 -19.25 21.17
N GLY A 145 43.79 -18.54 20.85
CA GLY A 145 45.14 -18.95 21.20
C GLY A 145 45.21 -19.24 22.70
N ASN A 146 46.22 -19.98 23.13
CA ASN A 146 46.39 -20.33 24.54
C ASN A 146 46.13 -19.10 25.41
N ARG A 147 45.40 -19.26 26.53
CA ARG A 147 45.04 -18.15 27.45
C ARG A 147 46.26 -17.28 27.80
N PHE A 148 47.45 -17.88 27.81
CA PHE A 148 48.73 -17.21 27.98
C PHE A 148 49.03 -16.17 26.88
N ASP A 149 48.84 -16.52 25.60
CA ASP A 149 49.06 -15.62 24.47
C ASP A 149 48.05 -14.48 24.45
N GLN A 150 46.79 -14.76 24.83
CA GLN A 150 45.75 -13.74 24.99
C GLN A 150 46.14 -12.72 26.05
N LEU A 151 46.66 -13.16 27.21
CA LEU A 151 47.11 -12.25 28.26
C LEU A 151 48.29 -11.38 27.81
N ILE A 152 49.18 -11.88 26.95
CA ILE A 152 50.27 -11.09 26.36
C ILE A 152 49.70 -10.01 25.43
N GLU A 153 48.74 -10.37 24.57
CA GLU A 153 48.09 -9.43 23.65
C GLU A 153 47.33 -8.34 24.43
N GLU A 154 46.57 -8.74 25.43
CA GLU A 154 45.83 -7.84 26.32
C GLU A 154 46.74 -6.92 27.16
N ILE A 155 47.98 -7.30 27.45
CA ILE A 155 48.98 -6.42 28.11
C ILE A 155 49.51 -5.41 27.10
N LYS A 156 49.91 -5.86 25.90
CA LYS A 156 50.41 -4.99 24.83
C LYS A 156 49.39 -3.94 24.42
N GLU A 157 48.12 -4.31 24.32
CA GLU A 157 47.02 -3.39 24.02
C GLU A 157 46.91 -2.28 25.08
N ARG A 158 47.07 -2.62 26.38
CA ARG A 158 47.00 -1.66 27.47
C ARG A 158 48.21 -0.72 27.51
N GLU A 159 49.39 -1.23 27.19
CA GLU A 159 50.59 -0.41 27.03
C GLU A 159 50.48 0.55 25.85
N GLN A 160 49.97 0.07 24.71
CA GLN A 160 49.71 0.90 23.53
C GLN A 160 48.68 1.97 23.82
N TRP A 161 47.57 1.62 24.45
CA TRP A 161 46.53 2.57 24.84
C TRP A 161 47.08 3.65 25.79
N LEU A 162 47.93 3.27 26.77
CA LEU A 162 48.54 4.25 27.67
C LEU A 162 49.47 5.21 26.90
N LYS A 163 50.22 4.69 25.93
CA LYS A 163 51.08 5.48 25.03
C LYS A 163 50.28 6.44 24.15
N GLU A 164 49.14 6.01 23.63
CA GLU A 164 48.20 6.88 22.90
C GLU A 164 47.65 7.99 23.81
N MET A 165 47.26 7.65 25.04
CA MET A 165 46.79 8.66 26.00
C MET A 165 47.89 9.63 26.45
N GLU A 166 49.15 9.19 26.45
CA GLU A 166 50.32 10.05 26.70
C GLU A 166 50.55 11.04 25.56
N GLN A 167 50.40 10.59 24.30
CA GLN A 167 50.45 11.48 23.13
C GLN A 167 49.36 12.55 23.16
N ILE A 168 48.18 12.21 23.69
CA ILE A 168 47.06 13.15 23.85
C ILE A 168 47.24 14.06 25.10
N GLY A 169 48.19 13.76 25.99
CA GLY A 169 48.45 14.52 27.23
C GLY A 169 47.49 14.20 28.38
N HIS A 170 46.78 13.07 28.31
CA HIS A 170 45.81 12.64 29.32
C HIS A 170 46.25 11.40 30.13
N ALA A 171 47.49 10.96 29.99
CA ALA A 171 48.01 9.75 30.66
C ALA A 171 47.91 9.77 32.19
N GLU A 172 48.14 10.91 32.85
CA GLU A 172 48.20 10.99 34.32
C GLU A 172 46.91 10.51 35.02
N LYS A 173 45.74 10.70 34.40
CA LYS A 173 44.45 10.22 34.95
C LYS A 173 44.32 8.70 34.93
N TYR A 174 44.97 8.04 33.98
CA TYR A 174 44.76 6.62 33.68
C TYR A 174 45.97 5.75 34.02
N ARG A 175 47.13 6.35 34.26
CA ARG A 175 48.40 5.67 34.54
C ARG A 175 48.27 4.62 35.63
N LEU A 176 47.73 5.00 36.79
CA LEU A 176 47.56 4.10 37.93
C LEU A 176 46.58 2.95 37.62
N ILE A 177 45.48 3.26 36.94
CA ILE A 177 44.42 2.29 36.59
C ILE A 177 44.96 1.24 35.62
N ILE A 178 45.64 1.69 34.57
CA ILE A 178 46.22 0.80 33.56
C ILE A 178 47.35 -0.04 34.15
N GLN A 179 48.22 0.54 34.98
CA GLN A 179 49.26 -0.21 35.68
C GLN A 179 48.68 -1.33 36.55
N GLN A 180 47.60 -1.05 37.27
CA GLN A 180 46.93 -2.08 38.08
C GLN A 180 46.34 -3.20 37.21
N GLN A 181 45.76 -2.87 36.05
CA GLN A 181 45.24 -3.86 35.10
C GLN A 181 46.35 -4.72 34.50
N ILE A 182 47.48 -4.13 34.15
CA ILE A 182 48.67 -4.85 33.68
C ILE A 182 49.17 -5.80 34.78
N GLN A 183 49.29 -5.33 36.02
CA GLN A 183 49.72 -6.16 37.15
C GLN A 183 48.76 -7.34 37.40
N ASN A 184 47.45 -7.13 37.29
CA ASN A 184 46.46 -8.21 37.42
C ASN A 184 46.65 -9.29 36.35
N LYS A 185 46.84 -8.89 35.08
CA LYS A 185 47.09 -9.82 33.97
C LYS A 185 48.43 -10.55 34.10
N VAL A 186 49.47 -9.88 34.58
CA VAL A 186 50.78 -10.51 34.87
C VAL A 186 50.64 -11.56 35.98
N ARG A 187 49.85 -11.29 37.03
CA ARG A 187 49.58 -12.28 38.09
C ARG A 187 48.80 -13.48 37.56
N GLU A 188 47.81 -13.27 36.68
CA GLU A 188 47.10 -14.37 36.02
C GLU A 188 48.05 -15.21 35.16
N MET A 189 48.92 -14.55 34.39
CA MET A 189 49.94 -15.19 33.57
C MET A 189 50.90 -16.04 34.42
N GLN A 190 51.35 -15.53 35.57
CA GLN A 190 52.20 -16.27 36.51
C GLN A 190 51.51 -17.49 37.11
N LYS A 191 50.22 -17.38 37.47
CA LYS A 191 49.43 -18.52 37.98
C LYS A 191 49.33 -19.65 36.95
N LEU A 192 49.09 -19.29 35.68
CA LEU A 192 49.02 -20.26 34.59
C LEU A 192 50.37 -20.94 34.36
N LYS A 193 51.47 -20.18 34.45
CA LYS A 193 52.82 -20.75 34.35
C LYS A 193 53.11 -21.74 35.49
N SER A 194 52.81 -21.40 36.74
CA SER A 194 53.01 -22.31 37.88
C SER A 194 52.12 -23.55 37.85
N ALA A 195 50.96 -23.47 37.21
CA ALA A 195 50.03 -24.60 37.08
C ALA A 195 50.44 -25.60 35.98
N GLY A 196 51.31 -25.21 35.05
CA GLY A 196 51.84 -26.08 34.01
C GLY A 196 53.16 -26.79 34.36
N ASP A 197 53.80 -26.41 35.48
CA ASP A 197 55.09 -26.97 35.95
C ASP A 197 54.93 -28.06 37.03
N ASN A 198 53.70 -28.47 37.37
CA ASN A 198 53.36 -29.63 38.22
C ASN A 198 52.75 -30.76 37.38
#